data_AF-A0A8B7RN43-F1
#
_entry.id   AF-A0A8B7RN43-F1
#
_cell.length_a   1.000
_cell.length_b   1.000
_cell.length_c   1.000
_cell.angle_alpha   90.00
_cell.angle_beta   90.00
_cell.angle_gamma   90.00
#
_symmetry.space_group_name_H-M   'P 1'
#
loop_
_entity.id
_entity.type
_entity.pdbx_description
1 polymer ?
#
loop_
_entity_poly.entity_id
_entity_poly.type
_entity_poly.pdbx_seq_one_letter_code
_entity_poly.pdbx_strand_id
1 'polypeptide(L)'
;MAEIIQERIEDRLPELEQLERIGLFSHAEIKAIIKKASDLEYRIQRRALCKEDFINYVQYEINLLELIQRRRTRIGYSFKKEEIESSIVHRVQGVFRRASAKWKDDVQLWLSYVVFCKKWVSIWAAVSCSLFPSFRPFWVLLLCTPIAYRRLWVLENVPDVLIIESDFSEHSAKLSFSNFFYCEQVCLPLWISWAEWSEGARSQEDTEAVYKKAILAVMGADSAALKDKYLDWAYRSGGYKKARAVFKSLQESRPFSVGFFRKVIQFEKEQESCKMANLREYYERALREFGSVDSDLWMDYIKEELNHPHGRPENCGQIYWRALKMLQGESAEMFVAKHAMHQAGQL
;
A
#
# COMPACT_ATOMS: atom_id res chain seq x y z
N MET A 1 -1.44 -5.43 -38.95
CA MET A 1 -0.01 -5.40 -38.56
C MET A 1 0.70 -4.30 -39.35
N ALA A 2 0.77 -4.39 -40.68
CA ALA A 2 1.41 -3.34 -41.49
C ALA A 2 0.79 -1.94 -41.31
N GLU A 3 -0.55 -1.83 -41.28
CA GLU A 3 -1.26 -0.55 -41.08
C GLU A 3 -0.95 0.10 -39.72
N ILE A 4 -0.89 -0.69 -38.64
CA ILE A 4 -0.57 -0.20 -37.29
C ILE A 4 0.87 0.27 -37.19
N ILE A 5 1.80 -0.41 -37.89
CA ILE A 5 3.20 0.04 -37.96
C ILE A 5 3.26 1.37 -38.73
N GLN A 6 2.56 1.47 -39.85
CA GLN A 6 2.55 2.65 -40.70
C GLN A 6 2.03 3.88 -39.93
N GLU A 7 0.89 3.77 -39.24
CA GLU A 7 0.32 4.81 -38.38
C GLU A 7 1.32 5.29 -37.32
N ARG A 8 1.98 4.35 -36.62
CA ARG A 8 2.98 4.69 -35.58
C ARG A 8 4.23 5.36 -36.12
N ILE A 9 4.59 5.11 -37.38
CA ILE A 9 5.70 5.80 -38.04
C ILE A 9 5.25 7.19 -38.48
N GLU A 10 4.02 7.34 -38.97
CA GLU A 10 3.43 8.63 -39.33
C GLU A 10 3.35 9.59 -38.13
N ASP A 11 2.97 9.09 -36.95
CA ASP A 11 2.96 9.85 -35.70
C ASP A 11 4.35 10.43 -35.32
N ARG A 12 5.44 9.83 -35.81
CA ARG A 12 6.83 10.28 -35.54
C ARG A 12 7.33 11.30 -36.56
N LEU A 13 6.68 11.46 -37.71
CA LEU A 13 7.16 12.36 -38.76
C LEU A 13 7.21 13.83 -38.32
N PRO A 14 6.17 14.39 -37.64
CA PRO A 14 6.16 15.81 -37.29
C PRO A 14 7.34 16.23 -36.41
N GLU A 15 7.74 15.39 -35.45
CA GLU A 15 8.87 15.66 -34.56
C GLU A 15 10.23 15.49 -35.27
N LEU A 16 10.36 14.51 -36.17
CA LEU A 16 11.60 14.24 -36.88
C LEU A 16 11.89 15.32 -37.92
N GLU A 17 10.87 15.81 -38.63
CA GLU A 17 10.99 16.95 -39.53
C GLU A 17 11.40 18.22 -38.78
N GLN A 18 10.87 18.43 -37.57
CA GLN A 18 11.28 19.57 -36.75
C GLN A 18 12.75 19.44 -36.32
N LEU A 19 13.20 18.25 -35.93
CA LEU A 19 14.60 18.00 -35.58
C LEU A 19 15.56 18.24 -36.76
N GLU A 20 15.12 17.94 -37.98
CA GLU A 20 15.87 18.24 -39.21
C GLU A 20 15.91 19.73 -39.51
N ARG A 21 14.77 20.43 -39.47
CA ARG A 21 14.69 21.89 -39.72
C ARG A 21 15.55 22.70 -38.75
N ILE A 22 15.66 22.25 -37.51
CA ILE A 22 16.48 22.88 -36.47
C ILE A 22 17.98 22.55 -36.67
N GLY A 23 18.32 21.61 -37.54
CA GLY A 23 19.70 21.15 -37.77
C GLY A 23 20.25 20.30 -36.62
N LEU A 24 19.39 19.77 -35.74
CA LEU A 24 19.80 18.85 -34.68
C LEU A 24 20.18 17.48 -35.25
N PHE A 25 19.56 17.09 -36.37
CA PHE A 25 19.84 15.84 -37.09
C PHE A 25 19.95 16.11 -38.58
N SER A 26 20.80 15.33 -39.25
CA SER A 26 20.88 15.33 -40.71
C SER A 26 19.80 14.44 -41.33
N HIS A 27 19.46 14.70 -42.60
CA HIS A 27 18.49 13.87 -43.35
C HIS A 27 18.84 12.37 -43.31
N ALA A 28 20.13 12.03 -43.39
CA ALA A 28 20.61 10.65 -43.34
C ALA A 28 20.36 10.01 -41.96
N GLU A 29 20.55 10.76 -40.87
CA GLU A 29 20.26 10.29 -39.51
C GLU A 29 18.76 10.10 -39.29
N ILE A 30 17.92 11.03 -39.78
CA ILE A 30 16.46 10.90 -39.70
C ILE A 30 15.99 9.63 -40.40
N LYS A 31 16.49 9.36 -41.61
CA LYS A 31 16.19 8.12 -42.34
C LYS A 31 16.62 6.87 -41.56
N ALA A 32 17.78 6.92 -40.90
CA ALA A 32 18.23 5.82 -40.04
C ALA A 32 17.32 5.62 -38.81
N ILE A 33 16.84 6.71 -38.20
CA ILE A 33 15.91 6.67 -37.06
C ILE A 33 14.57 6.07 -37.47
N ILE A 34 14.02 6.45 -38.62
CA ILE A 34 12.76 5.91 -39.15
C ILE A 34 12.90 4.42 -39.44
N LYS A 35 13.99 4.01 -40.11
CA LYS A 35 14.27 2.59 -40.39
C LYS A 35 14.34 1.78 -39.10
N LYS A 36 15.12 2.26 -38.12
CA LYS A 36 15.30 1.55 -36.84
C LYS A 36 14.00 1.44 -36.04
N ALA A 37 13.19 2.50 -36.02
CA ALA A 37 11.88 2.47 -35.35
C ALA A 37 10.89 1.51 -36.03
N SER A 38 10.90 1.47 -37.36
CA SER A 38 10.07 0.54 -38.14
C SER A 38 10.42 -0.91 -37.81
N ASP A 39 11.72 -1.23 -37.74
CA ASP A 39 12.20 -2.56 -37.36
C ASP A 39 11.77 -2.94 -35.93
N LEU A 40 11.80 -1.99 -34.99
CA LEU A 40 11.39 -2.21 -33.60
C LEU A 40 9.88 -2.39 -33.46
N GLU A 41 9.06 -1.56 -34.12
CA GLU A 41 7.60 -1.72 -34.15
C GLU A 41 7.19 -3.06 -34.78
N TYR A 42 7.88 -3.48 -35.85
CA TYR A 42 7.66 -4.80 -36.43
C TYR A 42 7.91 -5.92 -35.43
N ARG A 43 8.98 -5.84 -34.62
CA ARG A 43 9.33 -6.88 -33.62
C ARG A 43 8.27 -7.01 -32.53
N ILE A 44 7.81 -5.89 -31.95
CA ILE A 44 6.83 -5.92 -30.86
C ILE A 44 5.39 -6.18 -31.31
N GLN A 45 5.12 -6.22 -32.62
CA GLN A 45 3.82 -6.58 -33.19
C GLN A 45 3.75 -8.02 -33.71
N ARG A 46 4.83 -8.82 -33.56
CA ARG A 46 4.83 -10.24 -33.94
C ARG A 46 3.87 -11.05 -33.07
N ARG A 47 3.36 -12.15 -33.63
CA ARG A 47 2.50 -13.10 -32.89
C ARG A 47 3.23 -13.72 -31.69
N ALA A 48 4.50 -14.07 -31.87
CA ALA A 48 5.38 -14.51 -30.78
C ALA A 48 6.10 -13.28 -30.22
N LEU A 49 5.70 -12.85 -29.02
CA LEU A 49 6.25 -11.68 -28.35
C LEU A 49 7.37 -12.11 -27.39
N CYS A 50 8.53 -11.46 -27.51
CA CYS A 50 9.66 -11.62 -26.62
C CYS A 50 9.83 -10.37 -25.75
N LYS A 51 10.17 -10.55 -24.47
CA LYS A 51 10.33 -9.44 -23.53
C LYS A 51 11.51 -8.55 -23.91
N GLU A 52 12.58 -9.16 -24.40
CA GLU A 52 13.82 -8.52 -24.82
C GLU A 52 13.56 -7.50 -25.95
N ASP A 53 12.60 -7.76 -26.83
CA ASP A 53 12.23 -6.82 -27.89
C ASP A 53 11.62 -5.52 -27.32
N PHE A 54 10.80 -5.62 -26.26
CA PHE A 54 10.26 -4.44 -25.57
C PHE A 54 11.36 -3.68 -24.82
N ILE A 55 12.25 -4.37 -24.13
CA ILE A 55 13.38 -3.75 -23.43
C ILE A 55 14.29 -3.01 -24.43
N ASN A 56 14.63 -3.65 -25.55
CA ASN A 56 15.43 -3.06 -26.61
C ASN A 56 14.74 -1.83 -27.23
N TYR A 57 13.42 -1.87 -27.40
CA TYR A 57 12.65 -0.72 -27.87
C TYR A 57 12.76 0.44 -26.88
N VAL A 58 12.42 0.20 -25.60
CA VAL A 58 12.47 1.21 -24.54
C VAL A 58 13.86 1.84 -24.47
N GLN A 59 14.91 1.01 -24.45
CA GLN A 59 16.28 1.48 -24.38
C GLN A 59 16.63 2.38 -25.57
N TYR A 60 16.19 2.01 -26.78
CA TYR A 60 16.42 2.82 -27.98
C TYR A 60 15.77 4.20 -27.89
N GLU A 61 14.51 4.29 -27.47
CA GLU A 61 13.81 5.58 -27.33
C GLU A 61 14.41 6.45 -26.21
N ILE A 62 14.81 5.86 -25.08
CA ILE A 62 15.52 6.59 -24.01
C ILE A 62 16.85 7.14 -24.51
N ASN A 63 17.64 6.32 -25.22
CA ASN A 63 18.91 6.75 -25.80
C ASN A 63 18.73 7.88 -26.82
N LEU A 64 17.66 7.81 -27.62
CA LEU A 64 17.31 8.86 -28.59
C LEU A 64 16.94 10.17 -27.87
N LEU A 65 16.14 10.11 -26.81
CA LEU A 65 15.79 11.26 -25.99
C LEU A 65 17.02 11.92 -25.37
N GLU A 66 17.92 11.13 -24.79
CA GLU A 66 19.16 11.64 -24.20
C GLU A 66 20.09 12.24 -25.26
N LEU A 67 20.15 11.66 -26.47
CA LEU A 67 20.92 12.21 -27.58
C LEU A 67 20.37 13.57 -28.01
N ILE A 68 19.05 13.71 -28.15
CA ILE A 68 18.38 14.98 -28.49
C ILE A 68 18.73 16.04 -27.45
N GLN A 69 18.63 15.71 -26.17
CA GLN A 69 18.93 16.64 -25.09
C GLN A 69 20.39 17.08 -25.10
N ARG A 70 21.34 16.15 -25.25
CA ARG A 70 22.77 16.48 -25.34
C ARG A 70 23.09 17.38 -26.53
N ARG A 71 22.45 17.15 -27.69
CA ARG A 71 22.62 18.02 -28.88
C ARG A 71 22.00 19.40 -28.65
N ARG A 72 20.81 19.47 -28.04
CA ARG A 72 20.16 20.74 -27.68
C ARG A 72 20.98 21.57 -26.69
N THR A 73 21.56 20.95 -25.66
CA THR A 73 22.44 21.66 -24.71
C THR A 73 23.71 22.18 -25.37
N ARG A 74 24.24 21.46 -26.37
CA ARG A 74 25.44 21.87 -27.11
C ARG A 74 25.17 23.06 -28.04
N ILE A 75 24.03 23.05 -28.73
CA ILE A 75 23.65 24.12 -29.67
C ILE A 75 23.06 25.34 -28.93
N GLY A 76 22.53 25.14 -27.72
CA GLY A 76 21.90 26.21 -26.94
C GLY A 76 20.51 26.61 -27.46
N TYR A 77 19.81 25.70 -28.13
CA TYR A 77 18.53 25.97 -28.78
C TYR A 77 17.38 25.11 -28.21
N SER A 78 16.40 25.76 -27.60
CA SER A 78 15.33 25.13 -26.80
C SER A 78 13.92 25.25 -27.41
N PHE A 79 13.79 25.64 -28.68
CA PHE A 79 12.47 25.74 -29.33
C PHE A 79 11.76 24.38 -29.40
N LYS A 80 10.44 24.37 -29.12
CA LYS A 80 9.58 23.17 -29.10
C LYS A 80 10.12 21.98 -28.30
N LYS A 81 10.96 22.25 -27.30
CA LYS A 81 11.58 21.22 -26.47
C LYS A 81 10.53 20.30 -25.84
N GLU A 82 9.51 20.89 -25.22
CA GLU A 82 8.47 20.14 -24.52
C GLU A 82 7.62 19.27 -25.47
N GLU A 83 7.24 19.80 -26.65
CA GLU A 83 6.46 19.04 -27.65
C GLU A 83 7.21 17.79 -28.12
N ILE A 84 8.50 17.92 -28.45
CA ILE A 84 9.31 16.80 -28.96
C ILE A 84 9.62 15.80 -27.83
N GLU A 85 10.02 16.28 -26.66
CA GLU A 85 10.37 15.40 -25.54
C GLU A 85 9.13 14.68 -24.98
N SER A 86 7.99 15.35 -24.88
CA SER A 86 6.73 14.72 -24.40
C SER A 86 6.23 13.64 -25.35
N SER A 87 6.32 13.84 -26.66
CA SER A 87 5.97 12.82 -27.67
C SER A 87 6.80 11.55 -27.51
N ILE A 88 8.13 11.67 -27.36
CA ILE A 88 9.03 10.54 -27.10
C ILE A 88 8.68 9.84 -25.78
N VAL A 89 8.45 10.62 -24.71
CA VAL A 89 8.08 10.10 -23.40
C VAL A 89 6.77 9.31 -23.45
N HIS A 90 5.76 9.81 -24.15
CA HIS A 90 4.48 9.11 -24.35
C HIS A 90 4.64 7.80 -25.12
N ARG A 91 5.53 7.75 -26.12
CA ARG A 91 5.83 6.49 -26.81
C ARG A 91 6.46 5.47 -25.86
N VAL A 92 7.44 5.87 -25.06
CA VAL A 92 8.06 4.98 -24.06
C VAL A 92 7.02 4.46 -23.09
N GLN A 93 6.13 5.32 -22.57
CA GLN A 93 4.99 4.91 -21.73
C GLN A 93 4.08 3.90 -22.45
N GLY A 94 3.78 4.11 -23.73
CA GLY A 94 2.98 3.19 -24.54
C GLY A 94 3.63 1.82 -24.71
N VAL A 95 4.96 1.77 -24.89
CA VAL A 95 5.72 0.51 -24.95
C VAL A 95 5.72 -0.21 -23.61
N PHE A 96 5.98 0.50 -22.50
CA PHE A 96 5.92 -0.06 -21.16
C PHE A 96 4.52 -0.59 -20.81
N ARG A 97 3.45 0.14 -21.16
CA ARG A 97 2.07 -0.31 -20.95
C ARG A 97 1.76 -1.60 -21.70
N ARG A 98 2.22 -1.72 -22.94
CA ARG A 98 2.07 -2.96 -23.73
C ARG A 98 2.87 -4.12 -23.12
N ALA A 99 4.11 -3.87 -22.72
CA ALA A 99 4.96 -4.88 -22.08
C ALA A 99 4.36 -5.39 -20.76
N SER A 100 3.93 -4.46 -19.92
CA SER A 100 3.45 -4.76 -18.57
C SER A 100 2.05 -5.39 -18.55
N ALA A 101 1.24 -5.16 -19.60
CA ALA A 101 0.00 -5.91 -19.81
C ALA A 101 0.26 -7.40 -20.10
N LYS A 102 1.40 -7.75 -20.72
CA LYS A 102 1.77 -9.11 -21.10
C LYS A 102 2.58 -9.84 -20.02
N TRP A 103 3.59 -9.20 -19.45
CA TRP A 103 4.47 -9.75 -18.41
C TRP A 103 4.18 -9.07 -17.06
N LYS A 104 3.04 -9.41 -16.45
CA LYS A 104 2.57 -8.78 -15.21
C LYS A 104 3.45 -9.12 -14.00
N ASP A 105 4.09 -10.29 -14.02
CA ASP A 105 4.86 -10.80 -12.88
C ASP A 105 6.34 -10.37 -12.91
N ASP A 106 6.79 -9.69 -13.98
CA ASP A 106 8.19 -9.32 -14.14
C ASP A 106 8.54 -8.06 -13.33
N VAL A 107 9.17 -8.28 -12.18
CA VAL A 107 9.51 -7.20 -11.25
C VAL A 107 10.48 -6.18 -11.85
N GLN A 108 11.43 -6.64 -12.64
CA GLN A 108 12.48 -5.80 -13.21
C GLN A 108 11.91 -4.86 -14.27
N LEU A 109 10.98 -5.34 -15.09
CA LEU A 109 10.28 -4.52 -16.07
C LEU A 109 9.53 -3.36 -15.38
N TRP A 110 8.84 -3.63 -14.28
CA TRP A 110 8.12 -2.60 -13.53
C TRP A 110 9.04 -1.60 -12.83
N LEU A 111 10.13 -2.07 -12.22
CA LEU A 111 11.12 -1.18 -11.60
C LEU A 111 11.72 -0.22 -12.64
N SER A 112 12.08 -0.74 -13.82
CA SER A 112 12.58 0.10 -14.91
C SER A 112 11.57 1.16 -15.36
N TYR A 113 10.26 0.84 -15.36
CA TYR A 113 9.21 1.80 -15.69
C TYR A 113 9.06 2.90 -14.63
N VAL A 114 9.10 2.54 -13.34
CA VAL A 114 9.02 3.52 -12.23
C VAL A 114 10.21 4.48 -12.27
N VAL A 115 11.41 3.97 -12.50
CA VAL A 115 12.62 4.80 -12.63
C VAL A 115 12.51 5.75 -13.82
N PHE A 116 11.99 5.26 -14.96
CA PHE A 116 11.71 6.09 -16.12
C PHE A 116 10.70 7.21 -15.80
N CYS A 117 9.58 6.87 -15.16
CA CYS A 117 8.56 7.85 -14.77
C CYS A 117 9.14 8.93 -13.85
N LYS A 118 9.93 8.56 -12.85
CA LYS A 118 10.57 9.52 -11.92
C LYS A 118 11.49 10.51 -12.64
N LYS A 119 12.18 10.06 -13.69
CA LYS A 119 13.15 10.89 -14.43
C LYS A 119 12.49 11.84 -15.43
N TRP A 120 11.44 11.40 -16.14
CA TRP A 120 10.93 12.10 -17.33
C TRP A 120 9.45 12.49 -17.29
N VAL A 121 8.70 12.01 -16.31
CA VAL A 121 7.26 12.22 -16.22
C VAL A 121 6.97 13.02 -14.94
N SER A 122 6.40 14.22 -15.10
CA SER A 122 5.89 14.99 -13.96
C SER A 122 4.90 14.12 -13.18
N ILE A 123 5.10 14.04 -11.86
CA ILE A 123 4.47 13.15 -10.86
C ILE A 123 2.98 12.83 -11.14
N TRP A 124 2.21 13.78 -11.67
CA TRP A 124 0.79 13.65 -12.02
C TRP A 124 0.45 12.57 -13.07
N ALA A 125 1.33 12.25 -14.01
CA ALA A 125 1.07 11.19 -15.01
C ALA A 125 1.50 9.79 -14.52
N ALA A 126 2.38 9.70 -13.51
CA ALA A 126 2.65 8.44 -12.80
C ALA A 126 1.40 7.99 -12.00
N VAL A 127 0.64 8.95 -11.47
CA VAL A 127 -0.65 8.72 -10.75
C VAL A 127 -1.74 8.15 -11.67
N SER A 128 -1.72 8.46 -12.97
CA SER A 128 -2.62 7.83 -13.94
C SER A 128 -2.33 6.34 -14.15
N CYS A 129 -1.06 5.91 -14.01
CA CYS A 129 -0.69 4.49 -14.14
C CYS A 129 -1.12 3.64 -12.94
N SER A 130 -1.32 4.24 -11.76
CA SER A 130 -1.87 3.56 -10.57
C SER A 130 -3.35 3.18 -10.67
N LEU A 131 -4.08 3.59 -11.72
CA LEU A 131 -5.50 3.28 -11.93
C LEU A 131 -5.74 1.90 -12.60
N PHE A 132 -4.70 1.14 -12.94
CA PHE A 132 -4.87 -0.19 -13.57
C PHE A 132 -5.18 -1.29 -12.53
N PRO A 133 -6.34 -1.97 -12.58
CA PRO A 133 -6.74 -2.97 -11.58
C PRO A 133 -5.82 -4.20 -11.47
N SER A 134 -5.00 -4.48 -12.48
CA SER A 134 -4.03 -5.58 -12.49
C SER A 134 -2.76 -5.32 -11.67
N PHE A 135 -2.57 -4.10 -11.16
CA PHE A 135 -1.39 -3.69 -10.37
C PHE A 135 -1.44 -4.08 -8.89
N ARG A 136 -2.59 -4.54 -8.37
CA ARG A 136 -2.84 -4.74 -6.94
C ARG A 136 -1.81 -5.65 -6.20
N PRO A 137 -1.32 -6.77 -6.78
CA PRO A 137 -0.35 -7.64 -6.08
C PRO A 137 1.08 -7.08 -6.09
N PHE A 138 1.42 -6.27 -7.09
CA PHE A 138 2.79 -5.84 -7.35
C PHE A 138 3.23 -4.68 -6.45
N TRP A 139 2.29 -3.79 -6.09
CA TRP A 139 2.53 -2.73 -5.09
C TRP A 139 2.83 -3.30 -3.69
N VAL A 140 2.26 -4.45 -3.33
CA VAL A 140 2.58 -5.16 -2.07
C VAL A 140 4.04 -5.62 -2.07
N LEU A 141 4.55 -6.13 -3.19
CA LEU A 141 5.94 -6.54 -3.34
C LEU A 141 6.90 -5.34 -3.27
N LEU A 142 6.62 -4.26 -3.99
CA LEU A 142 7.49 -3.07 -4.02
C LEU A 142 7.51 -2.30 -2.68
N LEU A 143 6.46 -2.45 -1.87
CA LEU A 143 6.36 -1.87 -0.51
C LEU A 143 6.89 -2.79 0.60
N CYS A 144 6.91 -4.12 0.41
CA CYS A 144 7.57 -5.08 1.32
C CYS A 144 9.06 -5.35 1.00
N THR A 145 9.57 -4.90 -0.16
CA THR A 145 10.98 -5.08 -0.57
C THR A 145 12.06 -4.34 0.22
N PRO A 146 11.83 -3.41 1.17
CA PRO A 146 12.91 -2.93 2.03
C PRO A 146 13.50 -4.05 2.92
N ILE A 147 12.71 -5.09 3.23
CA ILE A 147 13.12 -6.14 4.19
C ILE A 147 13.86 -7.30 3.50
N ALA A 148 13.51 -7.63 2.25
CA ALA A 148 14.11 -8.77 1.54
C ALA A 148 15.45 -8.43 0.85
N TYR A 149 15.64 -7.19 0.40
CA TYR A 149 16.86 -6.82 -0.35
C TYR A 149 18.12 -6.79 0.51
N ARG A 150 18.01 -6.64 1.83
CA ARG A 150 19.18 -6.72 2.72
C ARG A 150 19.74 -8.14 2.88
N ARG A 151 18.97 -9.18 2.54
CA ARG A 151 19.37 -10.59 2.65
C ARG A 151 19.68 -11.27 1.31
N LEU A 152 19.20 -10.73 0.19
CA LEU A 152 19.45 -11.27 -1.16
C LEU A 152 20.68 -10.66 -1.86
N TRP A 153 21.23 -9.55 -1.37
CA TRP A 153 22.39 -8.87 -1.99
C TRP A 153 23.74 -9.60 -1.86
N VAL A 154 23.79 -10.78 -1.23
CA VAL A 154 25.04 -11.54 -1.03
C VAL A 154 25.23 -12.64 -2.09
N LEU A 155 24.22 -13.00 -2.87
CA LEU A 155 24.33 -14.10 -3.84
C LEU A 155 23.69 -13.74 -5.17
N GLU A 156 24.47 -13.08 -6.03
CA GLU A 156 24.77 -13.48 -7.42
C GLU A 156 25.23 -12.26 -8.24
N ASN A 157 26.53 -12.21 -8.48
CA ASN A 157 27.15 -11.38 -9.50
C ASN A 157 26.72 -11.89 -10.89
N VAL A 158 25.96 -11.09 -11.63
CA VAL A 158 25.85 -11.23 -13.08
C VAL A 158 26.17 -9.87 -13.71
N PRO A 159 27.31 -9.72 -14.40
CA PRO A 159 27.66 -8.50 -15.11
C PRO A 159 26.88 -8.43 -16.44
N ASP A 160 26.65 -7.21 -16.94
CA ASP A 160 26.16 -6.85 -18.29
C ASP A 160 24.68 -6.51 -18.51
N VAL A 161 24.00 -5.95 -17.50
CA VAL A 161 22.77 -5.15 -17.74
C VAL A 161 22.82 -3.86 -16.93
N LEU A 162 23.29 -2.78 -17.56
CA LEU A 162 23.25 -1.41 -17.03
C LEU A 162 21.80 -0.90 -16.99
N ILE A 163 21.01 -1.39 -16.04
CA ILE A 163 19.82 -0.68 -15.56
C ILE A 163 20.25 0.06 -14.30
N ILE A 164 20.55 1.35 -14.49
CA ILE A 164 20.48 2.43 -13.50
C ILE A 164 20.81 1.99 -12.06
N GLU A 165 22.11 1.93 -11.75
CA GLU A 165 22.55 2.12 -10.38
C GLU A 165 22.12 3.53 -9.94
N SER A 166 21.13 3.61 -9.05
CA SER A 166 20.96 4.81 -8.23
C SER A 166 20.32 4.43 -6.90
N ASP A 167 21.06 4.70 -5.83
CA ASP A 167 20.71 4.46 -4.44
C ASP A 167 19.29 4.96 -4.10
N PHE A 168 18.51 4.07 -3.49
CA PHE A 168 17.17 4.39 -3.00
C PHE A 168 17.28 5.12 -1.65
N SER A 169 17.25 6.46 -1.67
CA SER A 169 17.30 7.26 -0.44
C SER A 169 15.96 7.28 0.30
N GLU A 170 16.02 7.35 1.63
CA GLU A 170 14.88 7.39 2.58
C GLU A 170 13.90 8.55 2.29
N HIS A 171 14.38 9.62 1.66
CA HIS A 171 13.59 10.77 1.22
C HIS A 171 12.66 10.44 0.03
N SER A 172 13.09 9.51 -0.83
CA SER A 172 12.34 9.02 -1.99
C SER A 172 11.17 8.10 -1.59
N ALA A 173 11.30 7.38 -0.47
CA ALA A 173 10.20 6.64 0.12
C ALA A 173 9.08 7.59 0.59
N LYS A 174 9.42 8.63 1.36
CA LYS A 174 8.46 9.64 1.86
C LYS A 174 7.61 10.29 0.76
N LEU A 175 8.24 10.65 -0.37
CA LEU A 175 7.56 11.24 -1.54
C LEU A 175 6.70 10.23 -2.34
N SER A 176 7.06 8.95 -2.33
CA SER A 176 6.23 7.90 -2.94
C SER A 176 4.96 7.65 -2.12
N PHE A 177 5.08 7.67 -0.79
CA PHE A 177 3.93 7.53 0.12
C PHE A 177 3.04 8.78 0.13
N SER A 178 3.60 9.99 0.02
CA SER A 178 2.81 11.24 -0.06
C SER A 178 1.95 11.35 -1.32
N ASN A 179 2.32 10.67 -2.41
CA ASN A 179 1.56 10.67 -3.66
C ASN A 179 0.53 9.53 -3.76
N PHE A 180 0.51 8.62 -2.79
CA PHE A 180 -0.52 7.58 -2.64
C PHE A 180 -1.85 8.12 -2.08
N PHE A 181 -1.89 9.43 -1.80
CA PHE A 181 -2.92 10.19 -1.09
C PHE A 181 -4.30 10.29 -1.79
N TYR A 182 -4.49 9.73 -2.99
CA TYR A 182 -5.72 9.90 -3.78
C TYR A 182 -6.50 8.61 -4.08
N CYS A 183 -6.07 7.45 -3.56
CA CYS A 183 -6.82 6.22 -3.76
C CYS A 183 -7.75 5.98 -2.56
N GLU A 184 -9.03 6.25 -2.73
CA GLU A 184 -10.08 6.11 -1.70
C GLU A 184 -10.39 4.65 -1.34
N GLN A 185 -9.72 3.68 -1.97
CA GLN A 185 -9.92 2.24 -1.81
C GLN A 185 -8.58 1.50 -1.76
N VAL A 186 -7.81 1.73 -0.70
CA VAL A 186 -6.52 1.07 -0.48
C VAL A 186 -6.70 -0.22 0.33
N CYS A 187 -6.08 -1.29 -0.15
CA CYS A 187 -6.04 -2.61 0.47
C CYS A 187 -5.30 -2.56 1.83
N LEU A 188 -5.91 -3.15 2.88
CA LEU A 188 -5.39 -3.28 4.25
C LEU A 188 -3.87 -3.55 4.36
N PRO A 189 -3.26 -4.44 3.55
CA PRO A 189 -1.84 -4.76 3.68
C PRO A 189 -0.91 -3.57 3.44
N LEU A 190 -1.32 -2.59 2.62
CA LEU A 190 -0.47 -1.44 2.31
C LEU A 190 -0.45 -0.42 3.45
N TRP A 191 -1.59 -0.20 4.10
CA TRP A 191 -1.66 0.63 5.30
C TRP A 191 -0.90 0.01 6.46
N ILE A 192 -0.97 -1.31 6.58
CA ILE A 192 -0.18 -2.08 7.55
C ILE A 192 1.32 -1.86 7.32
N SER A 193 1.81 -2.06 6.10
CA SER A 193 3.23 -1.90 5.80
C SER A 193 3.70 -0.45 5.98
N TRP A 194 2.85 0.53 5.66
CA TRP A 194 3.18 1.94 5.87
C TRP A 194 3.25 2.30 7.35
N ALA A 195 2.33 1.79 8.15
CA ALA A 195 2.36 1.93 9.60
C ALA A 195 3.61 1.29 10.22
N GLU A 196 3.99 0.08 9.79
CA GLU A 196 5.20 -0.60 10.25
C GLU A 196 6.48 0.16 9.86
N TRP A 197 6.50 0.79 8.68
CA TRP A 197 7.61 1.65 8.28
C TRP A 197 7.68 2.94 9.09
N SER A 198 6.53 3.60 9.33
CA SER A 198 6.51 4.84 10.11
C SER A 198 6.92 4.60 11.55
N GLU A 199 6.63 3.44 12.11
CA GLU A 199 7.17 2.99 13.41
C GLU A 199 8.70 2.91 13.44
N GLY A 200 9.34 2.58 12.31
CA GLY A 200 10.80 2.56 12.17
C GLY A 200 11.42 3.95 11.93
N ALA A 201 10.65 4.89 11.38
CA ALA A 201 11.05 6.29 11.24
C ALA A 201 10.86 6.99 12.60
N ARG A 202 11.89 7.68 13.12
CA ARG A 202 11.95 8.17 14.51
C ARG A 202 10.91 9.25 14.94
N SER A 203 9.82 9.47 14.19
CA SER A 203 8.78 10.46 14.47
C SER A 203 7.45 9.78 14.88
N GLN A 204 7.08 9.93 16.15
CA GLN A 204 5.82 9.37 16.68
C GLN A 204 4.58 10.12 16.15
N GLU A 205 4.70 11.41 15.85
CA GLU A 205 3.61 12.26 15.35
C GLU A 205 3.22 11.89 13.92
N ASP A 206 4.22 11.65 13.06
CA ASP A 206 3.99 11.21 11.68
C ASP A 206 3.31 9.84 11.65
N THR A 207 3.73 8.93 12.54
CA THR A 207 3.14 7.60 12.67
C THR A 207 1.67 7.68 13.09
N GLU A 208 1.33 8.56 14.04
CA GLU A 208 -0.05 8.79 14.45
C GLU A 208 -0.91 9.34 13.30
N ALA A 209 -0.35 10.27 12.53
CA ALA A 209 -1.04 10.85 11.38
C ALA A 209 -1.31 9.79 10.28
N VAL A 210 -0.38 8.85 10.08
CA VAL A 210 -0.57 7.71 9.16
C VAL A 210 -1.73 6.84 9.62
N TYR A 211 -1.76 6.42 10.90
CA TYR A 211 -2.84 5.60 11.44
C TYR A 211 -4.21 6.29 11.38
N LYS A 212 -4.30 7.57 11.75
CA LYS A 212 -5.56 8.33 11.66
C LYS A 212 -6.09 8.39 10.24
N LYS A 213 -5.22 8.62 9.26
CA LYS A 213 -5.60 8.64 7.83
C LYS A 213 -5.98 7.26 7.32
N ALA A 214 -5.27 6.22 7.75
CA ALA A 214 -5.53 4.85 7.39
C ALA A 214 -6.95 4.41 7.76
N ILE A 215 -7.41 4.81 8.95
CA ILE A 215 -8.73 4.45 9.46
C ILE A 215 -9.86 5.19 8.75
N LEU A 216 -9.61 6.41 8.27
CA LEU A 216 -10.54 7.15 7.40
C LEU A 216 -10.62 6.56 5.99
N ALA A 217 -9.53 5.98 5.48
CA ALA A 217 -9.45 5.44 4.14
C ALA A 217 -9.93 3.98 4.01
N VAL A 218 -9.83 3.18 5.07
CA VAL A 218 -10.22 1.75 5.06
C VAL A 218 -11.62 1.58 5.64
N MET A 219 -12.57 1.14 4.81
CA MET A 219 -13.94 0.83 5.22
C MET A 219 -14.15 -0.68 5.46
N GLY A 220 -15.06 -1.04 6.36
CA GLY A 220 -15.50 -2.43 6.58
C GLY A 220 -14.62 -3.25 7.53
N ALA A 221 -14.59 -4.56 7.35
CA ALA A 221 -13.90 -5.52 8.25
C ALA A 221 -12.39 -5.28 8.35
N ASP A 222 -11.77 -4.80 7.27
CA ASP A 222 -10.35 -4.45 7.21
C ASP A 222 -10.01 -3.28 8.16
N SER A 223 -10.96 -2.38 8.41
CA SER A 223 -10.81 -1.27 9.37
C SER A 223 -10.57 -1.79 10.79
N ALA A 224 -11.12 -2.95 11.15
CA ALA A 224 -10.99 -3.51 12.50
C ALA A 224 -9.57 -4.00 12.79
N ALA A 225 -8.94 -4.70 11.84
CA ALA A 225 -7.56 -5.17 11.98
C ALA A 225 -6.55 -4.02 12.08
N LEU A 226 -6.82 -2.92 11.37
CA LEU A 226 -5.99 -1.72 11.42
C LEU A 226 -6.10 -0.99 12.78
N LYS A 227 -7.30 -0.94 13.37
CA LYS A 227 -7.53 -0.40 14.72
C LYS A 227 -6.81 -1.23 15.78
N ASP A 228 -6.79 -2.55 15.62
CA ASP A 228 -6.04 -3.45 16.51
C ASP A 228 -4.54 -3.13 16.49
N LYS A 229 -3.95 -2.89 15.31
CA LYS A 229 -2.54 -2.49 15.19
C LYS A 229 -2.27 -1.10 15.74
N TYR A 230 -3.17 -0.14 15.47
CA TYR A 230 -3.01 1.23 15.98
C TYR A 230 -3.02 1.28 17.51
N LEU A 231 -3.85 0.46 18.15
CA LEU A 231 -3.91 0.35 19.60
C LEU A 231 -2.62 -0.28 20.17
N ASP A 232 -2.09 -1.33 19.53
CA ASP A 232 -0.83 -1.96 19.93
C ASP A 232 0.34 -0.96 19.86
N TRP A 233 0.39 -0.17 18.78
CA TRP A 233 1.39 0.89 18.62
C TRP A 233 1.23 2.00 19.69
N ALA A 234 0.01 2.43 19.95
CA ALA A 234 -0.27 3.46 20.94
C ALA A 234 0.19 3.04 22.34
N TYR A 235 -0.02 1.76 22.68
CA TYR A 235 0.45 1.18 23.93
C TYR A 235 1.99 1.11 23.99
N ARG A 236 2.65 0.62 22.93
CA ARG A 236 4.13 0.56 22.87
C ARG A 236 4.79 1.93 22.92
N SER A 237 4.18 2.95 22.33
CA SER A 237 4.79 4.29 22.21
C SER A 237 4.55 5.21 23.39
N GLY A 238 3.38 5.12 24.06
CA GLY A 238 2.99 6.05 25.13
C GLY A 238 2.23 5.41 26.28
N GLY A 239 2.25 4.07 26.38
CA GLY A 239 1.57 3.31 27.42
C GLY A 239 0.05 3.46 27.41
N TYR A 240 -0.56 3.14 28.54
CA TYR A 240 -2.02 3.09 28.69
C TYR A 240 -2.73 4.44 28.46
N LYS A 241 -2.08 5.58 28.76
CA LYS A 241 -2.67 6.92 28.55
C LYS A 241 -2.92 7.21 27.08
N LYS A 242 -1.93 6.90 26.23
CA LYS A 242 -2.03 7.09 24.77
C LYS A 242 -3.01 6.08 24.17
N ALA A 243 -2.98 4.82 24.61
CA ALA A 243 -3.95 3.81 24.20
C ALA A 243 -5.41 4.22 24.49
N ARG A 244 -5.68 4.83 25.67
CA ARG A 244 -7.02 5.36 26.00
C ARG A 244 -7.43 6.55 25.13
N ALA A 245 -6.52 7.48 24.85
CA ALA A 245 -6.80 8.61 23.96
C ALA A 245 -7.14 8.13 22.54
N VAL A 246 -6.36 7.16 22.04
CA VAL A 246 -6.62 6.48 20.77
C VAL A 246 -7.98 5.79 20.80
N PHE A 247 -8.27 4.97 21.80
CA PHE A 247 -9.58 4.34 21.97
C PHE A 247 -10.72 5.36 21.94
N LYS A 248 -10.58 6.49 22.62
CA LYS A 248 -11.59 7.57 22.60
C LYS A 248 -11.79 8.15 21.19
N SER A 249 -10.71 8.37 20.45
CA SER A 249 -10.80 8.87 19.06
C SER A 249 -11.40 7.86 18.09
N LEU A 250 -11.19 6.56 18.32
CA LEU A 250 -11.64 5.51 17.42
C LEU A 250 -13.13 5.18 17.57
N GLN A 251 -13.75 5.53 18.70
CA GLN A 251 -15.14 5.23 19.05
C GLN A 251 -16.17 5.65 18.00
N GLU A 252 -15.90 6.72 17.26
CA GLU A 252 -16.81 7.23 16.23
C GLU A 252 -16.71 6.47 14.91
N SER A 253 -15.60 5.75 14.68
CA SER A 253 -15.36 4.97 13.47
C SER A 253 -15.74 3.50 13.67
N ARG A 254 -16.91 3.09 13.15
CA ARG A 254 -17.30 1.65 13.08
C ARG A 254 -16.75 0.99 11.81
N PRO A 255 -16.54 -0.35 11.76
CA PRO A 255 -16.81 -1.37 12.79
C PRO A 255 -15.61 -1.70 13.70
N PHE A 256 -15.87 -2.35 14.84
CA PHE A 256 -14.86 -2.88 15.78
C PHE A 256 -14.79 -4.42 15.73
N SER A 257 -13.74 -5.00 16.30
CA SER A 257 -13.62 -6.45 16.54
C SER A 257 -13.78 -6.77 18.03
N VAL A 258 -14.19 -8.00 18.38
CA VAL A 258 -14.16 -8.44 19.79
C VAL A 258 -12.73 -8.45 20.33
N GLY A 259 -11.75 -8.79 19.48
CA GLY A 259 -10.33 -8.76 19.80
C GLY A 259 -9.85 -7.37 20.25
N PHE A 260 -10.36 -6.31 19.62
CA PHE A 260 -10.07 -4.93 19.99
C PHE A 260 -10.47 -4.64 21.43
N PHE A 261 -11.69 -5.00 21.83
CA PHE A 261 -12.16 -4.79 23.20
C PHE A 261 -11.38 -5.65 24.22
N ARG A 262 -11.08 -6.91 23.89
CA ARG A 262 -10.25 -7.78 24.74
C ARG A 262 -8.86 -7.17 24.98
N LYS A 263 -8.24 -6.57 23.96
CA LYS A 263 -6.93 -5.89 24.10
C LYS A 263 -7.02 -4.65 24.99
N VAL A 264 -8.03 -3.80 24.83
CA VAL A 264 -8.23 -2.62 25.68
C VAL A 264 -8.40 -3.04 27.15
N ILE A 265 -9.18 -4.10 27.39
CA ILE A 265 -9.37 -4.68 28.72
C ILE A 265 -8.04 -5.20 29.29
N GLN A 266 -7.23 -5.89 28.48
CA GLN A 266 -5.91 -6.38 28.89
C GLN A 266 -4.96 -5.23 29.30
N PHE A 267 -4.89 -4.17 28.49
CA PHE A 267 -4.07 -2.99 28.81
C PHE A 267 -4.58 -2.24 30.05
N GLU A 268 -5.87 -2.37 30.38
CA GLU A 268 -6.45 -1.81 31.60
C GLU A 268 -6.11 -2.65 32.84
N LYS A 269 -6.01 -3.97 32.71
CA LYS A 269 -5.59 -4.90 33.78
C LYS A 269 -4.11 -4.78 34.12
N GLU A 270 -3.25 -4.45 33.16
CA GLU A 270 -1.81 -4.28 33.36
C GLU A 270 -1.45 -3.02 34.18
N GLN A 271 -2.44 -2.20 34.55
CA GLN A 271 -2.22 -1.00 35.38
C GLN A 271 -2.13 -1.33 36.86
N GLU A 272 -1.18 -0.70 37.56
CA GLU A 272 -1.03 -0.78 39.02
C GLU A 272 -2.28 -0.32 39.80
N SER A 273 -3.13 0.51 39.18
CA SER A 273 -4.42 0.98 39.74
C SER A 273 -5.58 0.68 38.79
N CYS A 274 -5.85 -0.61 38.59
CA CYS A 274 -7.01 -1.04 37.81
C CYS A 274 -8.31 -0.50 38.43
N LYS A 275 -9.04 0.33 37.68
CA LYS A 275 -10.33 0.86 38.13
C LYS A 275 -11.45 0.01 37.54
N MET A 276 -12.19 -0.64 38.42
CA MET A 276 -13.35 -1.45 38.03
C MET A 276 -14.39 -0.68 37.20
N ALA A 277 -14.51 0.64 37.42
CA ALA A 277 -15.37 1.50 36.61
C ALA A 277 -15.02 1.49 35.12
N ASN A 278 -13.72 1.50 34.78
CA ASN A 278 -13.26 1.49 33.40
C ASN A 278 -13.46 0.12 32.77
N LEU A 279 -13.14 -0.96 33.50
CA LEU A 279 -13.40 -2.33 33.06
C LEU A 279 -14.89 -2.55 32.76
N ARG A 280 -15.76 -2.12 33.67
CA ARG A 280 -17.21 -2.20 33.50
C ARG A 280 -17.67 -1.45 32.25
N GLU A 281 -17.15 -0.25 32.01
CA GLU A 281 -17.47 0.52 30.81
C GLU A 281 -17.04 -0.21 29.52
N TYR A 282 -15.85 -0.81 29.49
CA TYR A 282 -15.39 -1.57 28.33
C TYR A 282 -16.22 -2.83 28.08
N TYR A 283 -16.56 -3.60 29.12
CA TYR A 283 -17.44 -4.77 28.99
C TYR A 283 -18.84 -4.39 28.54
N GLU A 284 -19.49 -3.39 29.15
CA GLU A 284 -20.83 -2.97 28.75
C GLU A 284 -20.85 -2.44 27.30
N ARG A 285 -19.78 -1.79 26.83
CA ARG A 285 -19.66 -1.37 25.42
C ARG A 285 -19.49 -2.55 24.47
N ALA A 286 -18.63 -3.51 24.81
CA ALA A 286 -18.43 -4.72 24.01
C ALA A 286 -19.72 -5.54 23.92
N LEU A 287 -20.47 -5.64 25.02
CA LEU A 287 -21.74 -6.36 25.10
C LEU A 287 -22.85 -5.70 24.27
N ARG A 288 -22.84 -4.38 24.07
CA ARG A 288 -23.80 -3.70 23.18
C ARG A 288 -23.63 -4.10 21.72
N GLU A 289 -22.40 -4.40 21.29
CA GLU A 289 -22.11 -4.74 19.89
C GLU A 289 -22.04 -6.25 19.65
N PHE A 290 -21.54 -7.03 20.60
CA PHE A 290 -21.28 -8.47 20.44
C PHE A 290 -22.01 -9.37 21.43
N GLY A 291 -22.87 -8.82 22.30
CA GLY A 291 -23.53 -9.56 23.36
C GLY A 291 -24.51 -10.64 22.89
N SER A 292 -24.92 -10.62 21.61
CA SER A 292 -25.76 -11.66 21.00
C SER A 292 -24.96 -12.82 20.40
N VAL A 293 -23.65 -12.65 20.18
CA VAL A 293 -22.81 -13.61 19.43
C VAL A 293 -21.78 -14.27 20.33
N ASP A 294 -21.06 -13.50 21.15
CA ASP A 294 -19.90 -13.99 21.92
C ASP A 294 -20.28 -14.34 23.37
N SER A 295 -20.35 -15.64 23.66
CA SER A 295 -20.63 -16.17 25.01
C SER A 295 -19.47 -15.97 26.00
N ASP A 296 -18.23 -15.89 25.50
CA ASP A 296 -17.04 -15.79 26.35
C ASP A 296 -16.91 -14.42 26.98
N LEU A 297 -17.34 -13.38 26.26
CA LEU A 297 -17.36 -12.00 26.76
C LEU A 297 -18.21 -11.85 28.04
N TRP A 298 -19.35 -12.56 28.10
CA TRP A 298 -20.20 -12.59 29.30
C TRP A 298 -19.55 -13.33 30.46
N MET A 299 -18.88 -14.45 30.18
CA MET A 299 -18.17 -15.24 31.19
C MET A 299 -16.97 -14.48 31.76
N ASP A 300 -16.21 -13.81 30.90
CA ASP A 300 -15.07 -12.98 31.30
C ASP A 300 -15.54 -11.84 32.21
N TYR A 301 -16.66 -11.19 31.89
CA TYR A 301 -17.21 -10.12 32.72
C TYR A 301 -17.63 -10.61 34.12
N ILE A 302 -18.27 -11.78 34.23
CA ILE A 302 -18.64 -12.37 35.53
C ILE A 302 -17.39 -12.70 36.34
N LYS A 303 -16.37 -13.30 35.72
CA LYS A 303 -15.10 -13.60 36.39
C LYS A 303 -14.39 -12.34 36.90
N GLU A 304 -14.40 -11.26 36.12
CA GLU A 304 -13.80 -10.00 36.55
C GLU A 304 -14.55 -9.34 37.72
N GLU A 305 -15.89 -9.38 37.73
CA GLU A 305 -16.68 -8.86 38.87
C GLU A 305 -16.49 -9.69 40.15
N LEU A 306 -16.08 -10.97 40.05
CA LEU A 306 -15.77 -11.83 41.19
C LEU A 306 -14.32 -11.68 41.69
N ASN A 307 -13.35 -11.52 40.78
CA ASN A 307 -11.92 -11.54 41.11
C ASN A 307 -11.35 -10.17 41.48
N HIS A 308 -11.98 -9.07 41.04
CA HIS A 308 -11.44 -7.72 41.25
C HIS A 308 -11.70 -7.21 42.68
N PRO A 309 -10.72 -6.57 43.37
CA PRO A 309 -10.87 -6.07 44.75
C PRO A 309 -12.03 -5.09 44.98
N HIS A 310 -12.46 -4.40 43.92
CA HIS A 310 -13.61 -3.47 43.91
C HIS A 310 -14.79 -3.96 43.05
N GLY A 311 -14.85 -5.27 42.77
CA GLY A 311 -15.96 -5.90 42.05
C GLY A 311 -17.25 -5.93 42.89
N ARG A 312 -18.39 -6.10 42.21
CA ARG A 312 -19.71 -6.25 42.85
C ARG A 312 -20.26 -7.65 42.57
N PRO A 313 -20.01 -8.64 43.44
CA PRO A 313 -20.51 -10.01 43.22
C PRO A 313 -22.04 -10.07 43.16
N GLU A 314 -22.74 -9.13 43.82
CA GLU A 314 -24.21 -8.98 43.78
C GLU A 314 -24.75 -8.78 42.34
N ASN A 315 -23.96 -8.16 41.46
CA ASN A 315 -24.36 -7.90 40.08
C ASN A 315 -24.19 -9.13 39.18
N CYS A 316 -23.44 -10.15 39.59
CA CYS A 316 -23.15 -11.32 38.75
C CYS A 316 -24.42 -12.06 38.34
N GLY A 317 -25.40 -12.18 39.26
CA GLY A 317 -26.70 -12.76 38.95
C GLY A 317 -27.46 -11.96 37.88
N GLN A 318 -27.42 -10.62 37.95
CA GLN A 318 -28.06 -9.76 36.95
C GLN A 318 -27.38 -9.87 35.58
N ILE A 319 -26.04 -9.97 35.55
CA ILE A 319 -25.26 -10.14 34.33
C ILE A 319 -25.57 -11.50 33.68
N TYR A 320 -25.65 -12.58 34.48
CA TYR A 320 -26.03 -13.91 34.01
C TYR A 320 -27.43 -13.93 33.38
N TRP A 321 -28.42 -13.33 34.04
CA TRP A 321 -29.77 -13.24 33.49
C TRP A 321 -29.87 -12.37 32.23
N ARG A 322 -29.04 -11.32 32.12
CA ARG A 322 -28.95 -10.51 30.89
C ARG A 322 -28.32 -11.31 29.75
N ALA A 323 -27.28 -12.09 30.02
CA ALA A 323 -26.64 -12.95 29.04
C ALA A 323 -27.63 -13.96 28.45
N LEU A 324 -28.40 -14.64 29.29
CA LEU A 324 -29.44 -15.60 28.86
C LEU A 324 -30.52 -14.97 27.98
N LYS A 325 -30.83 -13.68 28.17
CA LYS A 325 -31.84 -12.98 27.37
C LYS A 325 -31.28 -12.46 26.04
N MET A 326 -29.98 -12.17 25.96
CA MET A 326 -29.35 -11.61 24.77
C MET A 326 -28.72 -12.66 23.85
N LEU A 327 -28.17 -13.73 24.41
CA LEU A 327 -27.60 -14.85 23.66
C LEU A 327 -28.72 -15.68 23.03
N GLN A 328 -28.55 -16.09 21.78
CA GLN A 328 -29.50 -16.93 21.06
C GLN A 328 -28.85 -18.24 20.58
N GLY A 329 -29.64 -19.31 20.50
CA GLY A 329 -29.21 -20.60 19.96
C GLY A 329 -28.05 -21.26 20.74
N GLU A 330 -27.11 -21.85 20.01
CA GLU A 330 -25.97 -22.62 20.54
C GLU A 330 -25.08 -21.80 21.50
N SER A 331 -24.96 -20.49 21.30
CA SER A 331 -24.16 -19.61 22.19
C SER A 331 -24.74 -19.50 23.60
N ALA A 332 -26.06 -19.62 23.77
CA ALA A 332 -26.70 -19.60 25.08
C ALA A 332 -26.49 -20.92 25.84
N GLU A 333 -26.56 -22.05 25.13
CA GLU A 333 -26.31 -23.38 25.70
C GLU A 333 -24.84 -23.53 26.16
N MET A 334 -23.90 -23.08 25.32
CA MET A 334 -22.48 -23.03 25.68
C MET A 334 -22.21 -22.14 26.89
N PHE A 335 -22.90 -21.00 27.01
CA PHE A 335 -22.77 -20.11 28.16
C PHE A 335 -23.26 -20.78 29.46
N VAL A 336 -24.42 -21.43 29.43
CA VAL A 336 -24.96 -22.16 30.60
C VAL A 336 -24.03 -23.28 31.04
N ALA A 337 -23.51 -24.07 30.09
CA ALA A 337 -22.54 -25.13 30.38
C ALA A 337 -21.25 -24.59 31.00
N LYS A 338 -20.68 -23.51 30.44
CA LYS A 338 -19.47 -22.85 30.97
C LYS A 338 -19.69 -22.27 32.36
N HIS A 339 -20.85 -21.67 32.62
CA HIS A 339 -21.18 -21.14 33.94
C HIS A 339 -21.36 -22.24 34.98
N ALA A 340 -22.05 -23.34 34.62
CA ALA A 340 -22.23 -24.50 35.51
C ALA A 340 -20.88 -25.13 35.88
N MET A 341 -19.96 -25.26 34.91
CA MET A 341 -18.58 -25.74 35.19
C MET A 341 -17.80 -24.81 36.11
N HIS A 342 -17.94 -23.49 35.94
CA HIS A 342 -17.29 -22.52 36.81
C HIS A 342 -17.81 -22.57 38.25
N GLN A 343 -19.11 -22.78 38.44
CA GLN A 343 -19.70 -22.96 39.78
C GLN A 343 -19.30 -24.30 40.41
N ALA A 344 -19.21 -25.37 39.61
CA ALA A 344 -18.79 -26.69 40.08
C ALA A 344 -17.31 -26.74 40.50
N GLY A 345 -16.44 -25.93 39.89
CA GLY A 345 -15.03 -25.81 40.27
C GLY A 345 -14.74 -24.88 41.46
N GLN A 346 -15.75 -24.17 41.97
CA GLN A 346 -15.66 -23.32 43.16
C GLN A 346 -16.26 -23.98 44.42
N LEU A 347 -16.88 -25.15 44.28
CA LEU A 347 -17.30 -26.07 45.34
C LEU A 347 -16.17 -27.05 45.64
#